data_AF-A0AAX3EDJ7-F1
#
_entry.id   AF-A0AAX3EDJ7-F1
#
_cell.length_a   1.000
_cell.length_b   1.000
_cell.length_c   1.000
_cell.angle_alpha   90.00
_cell.angle_beta   90.00
_cell.angle_gamma   90.00
#
_symmetry.space_group_name_H-M   'P 1'
#
loop_
_entity.id
_entity.type
_entity.pdbx_description
1 polymer ?
#
loop_
_entity_poly.entity_id
_entity_poly.type
_entity_poly.pdbx_seq_one_letter_code
_entity_poly.pdbx_strand_id
1 'polypeptide(L)'
;MTMEDLVVKAAAAAVVARGLTRKDGEAALAALGWAQGTVLTHEDAFRAFAQALIDEVGVPDLIEAKIELLGEYKLDYPQDYEPEDVACMQTELERLRSLQQQLTRLAS
;
A
#
# COMPACT_ATOMS: atom_id res chain seq x y z
N MET A 1 -2.92 -6.19 16.09
CA MET A 1 -3.81 -5.47 15.15
C MET A 1 -4.49 -6.52 14.30
N THR A 2 -5.82 -6.49 14.25
CA THR A 2 -6.62 -7.41 13.45
C THR A 2 -6.91 -6.82 12.07
N MET A 3 -7.38 -7.65 11.13
CA MET A 3 -7.84 -7.17 9.82
C MET A 3 -9.02 -6.19 9.95
N GLU A 4 -9.86 -6.38 10.96
CA GLU A 4 -10.99 -5.50 11.24
C GLU A 4 -10.50 -4.09 11.67
N ASP A 5 -9.47 -4.03 12.52
CA ASP A 5 -8.85 -2.76 12.92
C ASP A 5 -8.26 -2.00 11.72
N LEU A 6 -7.59 -2.73 10.81
CA LEU A 6 -7.02 -2.17 9.58
C LEU A 6 -8.09 -1.58 8.66
N VAL A 7 -9.18 -2.32 8.44
CA VAL A 7 -10.31 -1.87 7.61
C VAL A 7 -10.94 -0.60 8.18
N VAL A 8 -11.13 -0.53 9.51
CA VAL A 8 -11.71 0.66 10.15
C VAL A 8 -10.80 1.87 9.99
N LYS A 9 -9.49 1.71 10.21
CA LYS A 9 -8.52 2.80 10.06
C LYS A 9 -8.39 3.26 8.61
N ALA A 10 -8.27 2.34 7.65
CA ALA A 10 -8.17 2.68 6.24
C ALA A 10 -9.44 3.39 5.74
N ALA A 11 -10.63 2.96 6.18
CA ALA A 11 -11.86 3.67 5.87
C ALA A 11 -11.87 5.09 6.46
N ALA A 12 -11.38 5.26 7.70
CA ALA A 12 -11.29 6.58 8.32
C ALA A 12 -10.31 7.50 7.57
N ALA A 13 -9.14 6.99 7.20
CA ALA A 13 -8.15 7.71 6.42
C ALA A 13 -8.70 8.10 5.04
N ALA A 14 -9.41 7.20 4.36
CA ALA A 14 -10.04 7.49 3.07
C ALA A 14 -11.15 8.55 3.17
N VAL A 15 -11.97 8.53 4.24
CA VAL A 15 -12.96 9.59 4.53
C VAL A 15 -12.28 10.95 4.70
N VAL A 16 -11.20 11.01 5.50
CA VAL A 16 -10.43 12.24 5.74
C VAL A 16 -9.77 12.75 4.44
N ALA A 17 -9.09 11.87 3.70
CA ALA A 17 -8.40 12.22 2.46
C ALA A 17 -9.34 12.77 1.39
N ARG A 18 -10.62 12.35 1.40
CA ARG A 18 -11.65 12.83 0.48
C ARG A 18 -12.48 13.99 1.03
N GLY A 19 -12.15 14.51 2.22
CA GLY A 19 -12.89 15.61 2.84
C GLY A 19 -14.34 15.27 3.17
N LEU A 20 -14.66 13.99 3.34
CA LEU A 20 -16.02 13.55 3.63
C LEU A 20 -16.36 13.84 5.09
N THR A 21 -17.58 14.31 5.32
CA THR A 21 -18.08 14.52 6.68
C THR A 21 -18.68 13.24 7.23
N ARG A 22 -18.35 12.93 8.48
CA ARG A 22 -18.85 11.76 9.22
C ARG A 22 -19.70 12.26 10.38
N LYS A 23 -20.90 11.70 10.57
CA LYS A 23 -21.71 12.01 11.77
C LYS A 23 -21.12 11.34 13.01
N ASP A 24 -21.38 11.91 14.18
CA ASP A 24 -20.95 11.29 15.45
C ASP A 24 -21.59 9.90 15.60
N GLY A 25 -20.75 8.90 15.89
CA GLY A 25 -21.17 7.49 16.01
C GLY A 25 -21.31 6.72 14.68
N GLU A 26 -21.11 7.38 13.53
CA GLU A 26 -21.11 6.69 12.24
C GLU A 26 -19.78 5.96 12.00
N ALA A 27 -19.85 4.71 11.55
CA ALA A 27 -18.66 3.95 11.15
C ALA A 27 -18.04 4.57 9.89
N ALA A 28 -16.70 4.67 9.84
CA ALA A 28 -16.01 5.29 8.70
C ALA A 28 -16.31 4.58 7.36
N LEU A 29 -16.48 3.26 7.39
CA LEU A 29 -16.85 2.48 6.20
C LEU A 29 -18.28 2.83 5.72
N ALA A 30 -19.20 3.10 6.65
CA ALA A 30 -20.56 3.52 6.31
C ALA A 30 -20.55 4.93 5.68
N ALA A 31 -19.79 5.87 6.27
CA ALA A 31 -19.64 7.22 5.71
C ALA A 31 -19.03 7.20 4.30
N LEU A 32 -18.02 6.36 4.07
CA LEU A 32 -17.43 6.16 2.75
C LEU A 32 -18.46 5.58 1.75
N GLY A 33 -19.29 4.64 2.20
CA GLY A 33 -20.37 4.04 1.40
C GLY A 33 -21.47 5.05 1.05
N TRP A 34 -21.89 5.91 1.99
CA TRP A 34 -22.92 6.93 1.75
C TRP A 34 -22.46 8.04 0.80
N ALA A 35 -21.16 8.34 0.75
CA ALA A 35 -20.60 9.31 -0.17
C ALA A 35 -20.56 8.83 -1.63
N GLN A 36 -20.74 7.52 -1.87
CA GLN A 36 -20.78 6.95 -3.21
C GLN A 36 -22.04 7.42 -3.95
N GLY A 37 -21.88 7.81 -5.21
CA GLY A 37 -22.96 8.26 -6.10
C GLY A 37 -23.41 9.71 -5.87
N THR A 38 -23.08 10.32 -4.73
CA THR A 38 -23.39 11.73 -4.43
C THR A 38 -22.20 12.66 -4.62
N VAL A 39 -21.03 12.23 -4.12
CA VAL A 39 -19.79 13.03 -4.12
C VAL A 39 -18.63 12.29 -4.77
N LEU A 40 -18.62 10.96 -4.68
CA LEU A 40 -17.57 10.11 -5.23
C LEU A 40 -18.15 9.01 -6.13
N THR A 41 -17.41 8.64 -7.17
CA THR A 41 -17.72 7.39 -7.87
C THR A 41 -17.37 6.19 -6.99
N HIS A 42 -17.99 5.04 -7.23
CA HIS A 42 -17.66 3.82 -6.51
C HIS A 42 -16.19 3.43 -6.69
N GLU A 43 -15.66 3.59 -7.91
CA GLU A 43 -14.26 3.29 -8.24
C GLU A 43 -13.30 4.20 -7.47
N ASP A 44 -13.60 5.50 -7.38
CA ASP A 44 -12.77 6.45 -6.65
C ASP A 44 -12.74 6.17 -5.14
N ALA A 45 -13.90 5.85 -4.56
CA ALA A 45 -14.00 5.49 -3.14
C ALA A 45 -13.23 4.20 -2.84
N PHE A 46 -13.36 3.19 -3.71
CA PHE A 46 -12.63 1.94 -3.58
C PHE A 46 -11.12 2.14 -3.72
N ARG A 47 -10.67 2.95 -4.68
CA ARG A 47 -9.26 3.29 -4.87
C ARG A 47 -8.67 4.01 -3.65
N ALA A 48 -9.39 4.99 -3.09
CA ALA A 48 -8.96 5.69 -1.88
C ALA A 48 -8.84 4.75 -0.68
N PHE A 49 -9.81 3.85 -0.51
CA PHE A 49 -9.79 2.84 0.54
C PHE A 49 -8.63 1.85 0.38
N ALA A 50 -8.40 1.36 -0.84
CA ALA A 50 -7.29 0.45 -1.15
C ALA A 50 -5.93 1.12 -0.90
N GLN A 51 -5.75 2.39 -1.29
CA GLN A 51 -4.54 3.14 -1.01
C GLN A 51 -4.31 3.29 0.50
N ALA A 52 -5.36 3.66 1.25
CA ALA A 52 -5.26 3.79 2.70
C ALA A 52 -4.90 2.46 3.40
N LEU A 53 -5.36 1.32 2.87
CA LEU A 53 -4.94 0.00 3.36
C LEU A 53 -3.46 -0.28 3.08
N ILE A 54 -2.98 0.05 1.87
CA ILE A 54 -1.57 -0.10 1.48
C ILE A 54 -0.68 0.72 2.41
N ASP A 55 -1.09 1.96 2.70
CA ASP A 55 -0.35 2.89 3.55
C ASP A 55 -0.37 2.45 5.02
N GLU A 56 -1.52 2.04 5.56
CA GLU A 56 -1.63 1.58 6.96
C GLU A 56 -0.82 0.29 7.22
N VAL A 57 -0.69 -0.58 6.22
CA VAL A 57 0.16 -1.78 6.30
C VAL A 57 1.65 -1.43 6.14
N GLY A 58 1.99 -0.24 5.66
CA GLY A 58 3.37 0.18 5.42
C GLY A 58 4.02 -0.56 4.25
N VAL A 59 3.23 -0.95 3.23
CA VAL A 59 3.74 -1.69 2.07
C VAL A 59 4.87 -0.94 1.34
N PRO A 60 4.81 0.40 1.13
CA PRO A 60 5.90 1.14 0.49
C PRO A 60 7.24 1.01 1.25
N ASP A 61 7.21 1.19 2.57
CA ASP A 61 8.39 1.11 3.43
C ASP A 61 8.99 -0.31 3.43
N LEU A 62 8.13 -1.34 3.43
CA LEU A 62 8.58 -2.74 3.34
C LEU A 62 9.25 -3.06 1.99
N ILE A 63 8.73 -2.49 0.90
CA ILE A 63 9.34 -2.64 -0.43
C ILE A 63 10.70 -1.96 -0.46
N GLU A 64 10.80 -0.72 0.03
CA GLU A 64 12.05 0.04 0.10
C GLU A 64 13.11 -0.70 0.92
N ALA A 65 12.78 -1.11 2.14
CA ALA A 65 13.68 -1.87 3.00
C ALA A 65 14.15 -3.19 2.36
N LYS A 66 13.28 -3.88 1.62
CA LYS A 66 13.66 -5.12 0.92
C LYS A 66 14.54 -4.86 -0.29
N ILE A 67 14.32 -3.77 -1.03
CA ILE A 67 15.20 -3.35 -2.12
C ILE A 67 16.59 -3.02 -1.58
N GLU A 68 16.68 -2.24 -0.49
CA GLU A 68 17.94 -1.91 0.18
C GLU A 68 18.65 -3.19 0.65
N LEU A 69 17.94 -4.09 1.34
CA LEU A 69 18.47 -5.37 1.81
C LEU A 69 19.05 -6.22 0.67
N LEU A 70 18.32 -6.37 -0.43
CA LEU A 70 18.77 -7.22 -1.54
C LEU A 70 19.87 -6.54 -2.37
N GLY A 71 19.72 -5.26 -2.66
CA GLY A 71 20.66 -4.51 -3.50
C GLY A 71 21.99 -4.26 -2.80
N GLU A 72 21.95 -3.56 -1.67
CA GLU A 72 23.13 -3.00 -1.02
C GLU A 72 23.80 -3.98 -0.04
N TYR A 73 23.02 -4.85 0.61
CA TYR A 73 23.59 -5.75 1.62
C TYR A 73 23.89 -7.17 1.10
N LYS A 74 23.19 -7.62 0.05
CA LYS A 74 23.41 -8.97 -0.50
C LYS A 74 24.09 -8.95 -1.86
N LEU A 75 23.53 -8.22 -2.83
CA LEU A 75 24.04 -8.23 -4.20
C LEU A 75 25.32 -7.42 -4.41
N ASP A 76 25.75 -6.62 -3.42
CA ASP A 76 27.10 -6.04 -3.36
C ASP A 76 28.18 -7.09 -2.99
N TYR A 77 27.78 -8.23 -2.42
CA TYR A 77 28.65 -9.36 -2.09
C TYR A 77 28.13 -10.67 -2.70
N PRO A 78 27.93 -10.75 -4.03
CA PRO A 78 27.28 -11.89 -4.67
C PRO A 78 28.10 -13.18 -4.54
N GLN A 79 29.42 -13.09 -4.29
CA GLN A 79 30.30 -14.24 -4.05
C GLN A 79 29.98 -15.01 -2.76
N ASP A 80 29.22 -14.41 -1.84
CA ASP A 80 28.82 -15.04 -0.58
C ASP A 80 27.60 -15.96 -0.75
N TYR A 81 27.05 -16.06 -1.97
CA TYR A 81 25.82 -16.77 -2.29
C TYR A 81 26.00 -17.72 -3.48
N GLU A 82 25.15 -18.73 -3.56
CA GLU A 82 25.10 -19.59 -4.73
C GLU A 82 24.58 -18.82 -5.96
N PRO A 83 25.06 -19.11 -7.18
CA PRO A 83 24.65 -18.39 -8.38
C PRO A 83 23.13 -18.38 -8.62
N GLU A 84 22.44 -19.46 -8.23
CA GLU A 84 20.98 -19.57 -8.32
C GLU A 84 20.24 -18.61 -7.37
N ASP A 85 20.77 -18.42 -6.16
CA ASP A 85 20.23 -17.47 -5.19
C ASP A 85 20.44 -16.04 -5.68
N VAL A 86 21.61 -15.73 -6.24
CA VAL A 86 21.90 -14.43 -6.85
C VAL A 86 20.91 -14.11 -7.97
N ALA A 87 20.64 -15.06 -8.87
CA ALA A 87 19.67 -14.88 -9.95
C ALA A 87 18.23 -14.68 -9.42
N CYS A 88 17.85 -15.39 -8.36
CA CYS A 88 16.56 -15.22 -7.69
C CYS A 88 16.44 -13.82 -7.07
N MET A 89 17.48 -13.36 -6.36
CA MET A 89 17.52 -12.02 -5.75
C MET A 89 17.43 -10.90 -6.78
N GLN A 90 18.11 -11.04 -7.92
CA GLN A 90 18.02 -10.09 -9.04
C GLN A 90 16.60 -10.01 -9.61
N THR A 91 15.98 -11.17 -9.87
CA THR A 91 14.59 -11.25 -10.35
C THR A 91 13.61 -10.59 -9.36
N GLU A 92 13.78 -10.86 -8.07
CA GLU A 92 12.94 -10.28 -7.03
C GLU A 92 13.12 -8.75 -6.95
N LEU A 93 14.35 -8.26 -7.12
CA LEU A 93 14.65 -6.84 -7.08
C LEU A 93 14.01 -6.09 -8.26
N GLU A 94 14.01 -6.66 -9.45
CA GLU A 94 13.25 -6.14 -10.60
C GLU A 94 11.74 -6.08 -10.33
N ARG A 95 11.19 -7.15 -9.75
CA ARG A 95 9.77 -7.21 -9.37
C ARG A 95 9.41 -6.14 -8.34
N LEU A 96 10.24 -5.95 -7.31
CA LEU A 96 10.02 -4.94 -6.27
C LEU A 96 10.10 -3.52 -6.82
N ARG A 97 11.06 -3.22 -7.71
CA ARG A 97 11.15 -1.90 -8.38
C ARG A 97 9.94 -1.63 -9.26
N SER A 98 9.46 -2.65 -9.99
CA SER A 98 8.23 -2.53 -10.78
C SER A 98 7.01 -2.26 -9.89
N LEU A 99 6.90 -2.97 -8.77
CA LEU A 99 5.82 -2.75 -7.80
C LEU A 99 5.88 -1.35 -7.17
N GLN A 100 7.07 -0.87 -6.79
CA GLN A 100 7.27 0.47 -6.26
C GLN A 100 6.78 1.53 -7.26
N GLN A 101 7.17 1.42 -8.55
CA GLN A 101 6.72 2.34 -9.59
C GLN A 101 5.20 2.31 -9.79
N GLN A 102 4.57 1.13 -9.72
CA GLN A 102 3.12 1.01 -9.82
C GLN A 102 2.41 1.68 -8.65
N LEU A 103 2.91 1.51 -7.42
CA LEU A 103 2.37 2.17 -6.24
C LEU A 103 2.53 3.69 -6.30
N THR A 104 3.68 4.20 -6.75
CA THR A 104 3.87 5.65 -6.97
C THR A 104 2.85 6.21 -7.96
N ARG A 105 2.56 5.50 -9.05
CA ARG A 105 1.54 5.90 -10.04
C ARG A 105 0.10 5.84 -9.51
N LEU A 106 -0.16 5.00 -8.50
CA LEU A 106 -1.47 4.92 -7.85
C LEU A 106 -1.69 6.06 -6.85
N ALA A 107 -0.62 6.56 -6.24
CA ALA A 107 -0.64 7.66 -5.28
C ALA A 107 -0.68 9.06 -5.94
N SER A 108 -0.32 9.16 -7.22
CA SER A 108 -0.34 10.39 -8.04
C SER A 108 -1.66 10.62 -8.75
#